data_AF-Q4UGU7-F1
#
_entry.id   AF-Q4UGU7-F1
#
_cell.length_a   1.000
_cell.length_b   1.000
_cell.length_c   1.000
_cell.angle_alpha   90.00
_cell.angle_beta   90.00
_cell.angle_gamma   90.00
#
_symmetry.space_group_name_H-M   'P 1'
#
loop_
_entity.id
_entity.type
_entity.pdbx_description
1 polymer ?
#
loop_
_entity_poly.entity_id
_entity_poly.type
_entity_poly.pdbx_seq_one_letter_code
_entity_poly.pdbx_strand_id
1 'polypeptide(L)'
;MKFVILALLALASGLHAAKLDLKDLGFVLFGNHGDGTKTSVAAGKCPLGTLPATVFLHKTFKKGDHFFTWVRPVHAKVDELVCGSHAVWKAAAGEVLLDLHFVGNKDSEKFVHLELFHPAVGSHHLFLKFAAGTAPGDGVVLGMAAFVVGVHGLVAGLPELVGLPAHPFVHALAAHAHHVAHVAAGAKDGLAAHGGALLVA
;
A
#
# COMPACT_ATOMS: atom_id res chain seq x y z
N MET A 1 20.97 12.17 36.02
CA MET A 1 21.02 10.82 35.39
C MET A 1 19.68 10.07 35.45
N LYS A 2 18.51 10.75 35.37
CA LYS A 2 17.17 10.11 35.38
C LYS A 2 16.41 10.22 34.06
N PHE A 3 16.85 11.09 33.14
CA PHE A 3 16.17 11.34 31.87
C PHE A 3 16.76 10.58 30.67
N VAL A 4 17.95 9.99 30.83
CA VAL A 4 18.63 9.23 29.75
C VAL A 4 18.10 7.79 29.66
N ILE A 5 17.49 7.28 30.74
CA ILE A 5 17.04 5.89 30.83
C ILE A 5 15.73 5.68 30.03
N LEU A 6 14.86 6.69 29.91
CA LEU A 6 13.61 6.55 29.16
C LEU A 6 13.82 6.44 27.64
N ALA A 7 14.81 7.16 27.09
CA ALA A 7 15.15 7.09 25.68
C ALA A 7 15.84 5.76 25.30
N LEU A 8 16.62 5.17 26.22
CA LEU A 8 17.25 3.87 26.01
C LEU A 8 16.28 2.69 26.17
N LEU A 9 15.28 2.78 27.06
CA LEU A 9 14.24 1.74 27.15
C LEU A 9 13.27 1.74 25.96
N ALA A 10 13.04 2.89 25.31
CA ALA A 10 12.29 2.94 24.04
C ALA A 10 13.09 2.37 22.85
N LEU A 11 14.43 2.38 22.93
CA LEU A 11 15.31 1.73 21.97
C LEU A 11 15.50 0.22 22.26
N ALA A 12 15.19 -0.23 23.48
CA ALA A 12 15.38 -1.60 23.96
C ALA A 12 14.08 -2.38 24.20
N SER A 13 12.90 -1.76 24.10
CA SER A 13 11.62 -2.47 24.06
C SER A 13 11.48 -3.17 22.71
N GLY A 14 12.18 -4.29 22.57
CA GLY A 14 12.06 -5.30 21.51
C GLY A 14 11.47 -4.79 20.20
N LEU A 15 12.34 -4.30 19.31
CA LEU A 15 12.15 -4.37 17.86
C LEU A 15 12.03 -5.86 17.49
N HIS A 16 10.92 -6.49 17.87
CA HIS A 16 10.61 -7.84 17.49
C HIS A 16 10.16 -7.78 16.04
N ALA A 17 11.16 -7.90 15.16
CA ALA A 17 11.03 -8.41 13.81
C ALA A 17 10.04 -9.58 13.80
N ALA A 18 8.94 -9.40 13.09
CA ALA A 18 7.88 -10.36 12.96
C ALA A 18 7.41 -10.39 11.51
N LYS A 19 7.20 -11.60 11.03
CA LYS A 19 6.63 -11.87 9.73
C LYS A 19 5.15 -11.48 9.71
N LEU A 20 4.76 -10.66 8.74
CA LEU A 20 3.36 -10.39 8.40
C LEU A 20 2.94 -11.26 7.21
N ASP A 21 1.97 -12.15 7.42
CA ASP A 21 1.31 -12.88 6.33
C ASP A 21 0.02 -12.16 5.93
N LEU A 22 -0.04 -11.73 4.68
CA LEU A 22 -1.22 -11.07 4.11
C LEU A 22 -2.47 -11.97 4.11
N LYS A 23 -2.33 -13.30 4.14
CA LYS A 23 -3.47 -14.22 4.25
C LYS A 23 -4.21 -14.10 5.58
N ASP A 24 -3.52 -13.69 6.64
CA ASP A 24 -4.09 -13.58 7.98
C ASP A 24 -4.93 -12.31 8.16
N LEU A 25 -4.78 -11.33 7.27
CA LEU A 25 -5.51 -10.07 7.32
C LEU A 25 -7.01 -10.23 7.01
N GLY A 26 -7.38 -11.29 6.30
CA GLY A 26 -8.73 -11.50 5.78
C GLY A 26 -9.24 -10.31 4.93
N PHE A 27 -10.56 -10.24 4.74
CA PHE A 27 -11.20 -9.10 4.09
C PHE A 27 -12.00 -8.32 5.13
N VAL A 28 -11.38 -7.31 5.72
CA VAL A 28 -12.03 -6.47 6.72
C VAL A 28 -12.34 -5.11 6.13
N LEU A 29 -13.62 -4.78 6.17
CA LEU A 29 -14.22 -3.62 5.53
C LEU A 29 -14.49 -2.55 6.60
N PHE A 30 -13.84 -1.39 6.49
CA PHE A 30 -14.01 -0.30 7.47
C PHE A 30 -14.47 1.02 6.84
N GLY A 31 -15.75 1.37 6.95
CA GLY A 31 -16.31 2.64 6.48
C GLY A 31 -17.06 2.53 5.15
N ASN A 32 -17.35 3.68 4.52
CA ASN A 32 -18.18 3.75 3.30
C ASN A 32 -17.58 2.95 2.14
N HIS A 33 -18.44 2.16 1.49
CA HIS A 33 -18.12 1.35 0.31
C HIS A 33 -18.66 1.99 -0.96
N GLY A 34 -18.00 1.74 -2.09
CA GLY A 34 -18.55 2.00 -3.43
C GLY A 34 -19.86 1.24 -3.70
N ASP A 35 -20.09 0.11 -3.00
CA ASP A 35 -21.30 -0.73 -3.11
C ASP A 35 -21.98 -0.98 -1.74
N GLY A 36 -22.04 0.02 -0.83
CA GLY A 36 -22.83 -0.14 0.41
C GLY A 36 -22.73 0.97 1.45
N THR A 37 -23.78 1.08 2.28
CA THR A 37 -24.01 2.17 3.26
C THR A 37 -23.79 1.79 4.72
N LYS A 38 -23.16 0.63 5.03
CA LYS A 38 -22.91 0.23 6.42
C LYS A 38 -21.84 1.15 7.05
N THR A 39 -22.31 2.10 7.84
CA THR A 39 -21.49 3.11 8.53
C THR A 39 -21.35 2.87 10.03
N SER A 40 -22.18 1.98 10.60
CA SER A 40 -22.26 1.81 12.06
C SER A 40 -21.52 0.57 12.55
N VAL A 41 -20.53 0.83 13.40
CA VAL A 41 -19.88 -0.17 14.24
C VAL A 41 -20.69 -0.27 15.54
N ALA A 42 -20.97 -1.48 16.02
CA ALA A 42 -21.57 -1.63 17.35
C ALA A 42 -20.63 -1.01 18.40
N ALA A 43 -21.17 -0.10 19.24
CA ALA A 43 -20.39 0.54 20.29
C ALA A 43 -19.67 -0.50 21.16
N GLY A 44 -18.38 -0.28 21.44
CA GLY A 44 -17.54 -1.21 22.20
C GLY A 44 -16.94 -2.36 21.40
N LYS A 45 -17.23 -2.49 20.09
CA LYS A 45 -16.56 -3.45 19.21
C LYS A 45 -15.57 -2.77 18.28
N CYS A 46 -14.38 -3.35 18.16
CA CYS A 46 -13.42 -2.95 17.13
C CYS A 46 -14.03 -3.28 15.75
N PRO A 47 -14.22 -2.29 14.86
CA PRO A 47 -14.75 -2.54 13.53
C PRO A 47 -13.86 -3.43 12.67
N LEU A 48 -12.58 -3.49 13.03
CA LEU A 48 -11.57 -4.27 12.33
C LEU A 48 -11.51 -5.73 12.80
N GLY A 49 -12.35 -6.09 13.77
CA GLY A 49 -12.29 -7.40 14.43
C GLY A 49 -10.97 -7.59 15.17
N THR A 50 -10.57 -8.86 15.29
CA THR A 50 -9.25 -9.23 15.80
C THR A 50 -8.23 -9.08 14.68
N LEU A 51 -7.26 -8.18 14.89
CA LEU A 51 -6.13 -7.99 13.98
C LEU A 51 -4.93 -8.83 14.42
N PRO A 52 -4.05 -9.24 13.49
CA PRO A 52 -2.75 -9.79 13.85
C PRO A 52 -1.97 -8.84 14.75
N ALA A 53 -1.16 -9.36 15.67
CA ALA A 53 -0.39 -8.53 16.63
C ALA A 53 0.63 -7.57 15.97
N THR A 54 0.94 -7.82 14.70
CA THR A 54 1.82 -7.02 13.84
C THR A 54 1.09 -5.90 13.12
N VAL A 55 -0.24 -5.80 13.22
CA VAL A 55 -1.08 -4.89 12.44
C VAL A 55 -1.78 -3.89 13.35
N PHE A 56 -1.57 -2.61 13.11
CA PHE A 56 -2.27 -1.54 13.81
C PHE A 56 -3.58 -1.18 13.12
N LEU A 57 -3.57 -1.10 11.79
CA LEU A 57 -4.72 -0.75 10.98
C LEU A 57 -4.72 -1.58 9.69
N HIS A 58 -5.88 -2.08 9.28
CA HIS A 58 -6.07 -2.75 8.00
C HIS A 58 -7.42 -2.32 7.42
N LYS A 59 -7.44 -1.99 6.14
CA LYS A 59 -8.66 -1.70 5.40
C LYS A 59 -8.57 -2.23 3.98
N THR A 60 -9.58 -2.98 3.55
CA THR A 60 -9.70 -3.40 2.14
C THR A 60 -10.95 -2.79 1.49
N PHE A 61 -10.84 -2.38 0.24
CA PHE A 61 -11.93 -1.95 -0.64
C PHE A 61 -12.00 -2.92 -1.80
N LYS A 62 -13.23 -3.21 -2.24
CA LYS A 62 -13.46 -3.90 -3.49
C LYS A 62 -13.98 -2.88 -4.51
N LYS A 63 -13.42 -2.88 -5.71
CA LYS A 63 -13.93 -2.15 -6.88
C LYS A 63 -13.89 -3.06 -8.10
N GLY A 64 -15.06 -3.36 -8.67
CA GLY A 64 -15.18 -4.45 -9.63
C GLY A 64 -14.67 -5.74 -9.01
N ASP A 65 -13.82 -6.48 -9.72
CA ASP A 65 -13.21 -7.72 -9.21
C ASP A 65 -11.84 -7.51 -8.54
N HIS A 66 -11.39 -6.27 -8.39
CA HIS A 66 -10.11 -5.94 -7.78
C HIS A 66 -10.26 -5.44 -6.35
N PHE A 67 -9.20 -5.65 -5.58
CA PHE A 67 -9.10 -5.17 -4.22
C PHE A 67 -8.05 -4.07 -4.13
N PHE A 68 -8.31 -3.08 -3.30
CA PHE A 68 -7.33 -2.15 -2.76
C PHE A 68 -7.23 -2.39 -1.26
N THR A 69 -6.07 -2.78 -0.79
CA THR A 69 -5.83 -3.06 0.62
C THR A 69 -4.78 -2.11 1.14
N TRP A 70 -5.07 -1.46 2.27
CA TRP A 70 -4.15 -0.63 3.03
C TRP A 70 -3.89 -1.28 4.39
N VAL A 71 -2.62 -1.38 4.77
CA VAL A 71 -2.19 -1.95 6.06
C VAL A 71 -1.16 -1.01 6.67
N ARG A 72 -1.43 -0.55 7.89
CA ARG A 72 -0.39 0.02 8.76
C ARG A 72 0.04 -1.04 9.77
N PRO A 73 1.27 -1.54 9.69
CA PRO A 73 1.82 -2.37 10.73
C PRO A 73 1.96 -1.61 12.05
N VAL A 74 2.10 -2.35 13.14
CA VAL A 74 2.65 -1.78 14.36
C VAL A 74 4.11 -1.41 14.08
N HIS A 75 4.43 -0.12 14.17
CA HIS A 75 5.75 0.40 13.82
C HIS A 75 6.87 -0.41 14.46
N ALA A 76 7.95 -0.61 13.70
CA ALA A 76 9.15 -1.30 14.14
C ALA A 76 8.99 -2.81 14.47
N LYS A 77 7.85 -3.43 14.12
CA LYS A 77 7.62 -4.87 14.33
C LYS A 77 7.68 -5.73 13.08
N VAL A 78 7.57 -5.17 11.88
CA VAL A 78 7.48 -5.98 10.65
C VAL A 78 8.73 -5.81 9.81
N ASP A 79 9.46 -6.91 9.64
CA ASP A 79 10.70 -7.00 8.86
C ASP A 79 10.61 -8.05 7.73
N GLU A 80 9.51 -8.79 7.66
CA GLU A 80 9.24 -9.74 6.58
C GLU A 80 7.76 -9.69 6.22
N LEU A 81 7.48 -9.65 4.92
CA LEU A 81 6.15 -9.65 4.36
C LEU A 81 5.99 -10.82 3.38
N VAL A 82 4.94 -11.61 3.59
CA VAL A 82 4.59 -12.72 2.71
C VAL A 82 3.09 -12.74 2.38
N CYS A 83 2.71 -13.56 1.41
CA CYS A 83 1.34 -14.01 1.21
C CYS A 83 1.32 -15.53 1.14
N GLY A 84 1.07 -16.20 2.26
CA GLY A 84 1.28 -17.64 2.43
C GLY A 84 2.72 -18.05 2.16
N SER A 85 2.91 -18.86 1.11
CA SER A 85 4.23 -19.33 0.68
C SER A 85 4.98 -18.34 -0.22
N HIS A 86 4.36 -17.23 -0.63
CA HIS A 86 4.98 -16.27 -1.54
C HIS A 86 5.69 -15.17 -0.74
N ALA A 87 7.01 -15.06 -0.94
CA ALA A 87 7.77 -13.94 -0.42
C ALA A 87 7.38 -12.64 -1.16
N VAL A 88 7.11 -11.57 -0.41
CA VAL A 88 6.81 -10.25 -0.98
C VAL A 88 7.98 -9.30 -0.75
N TRP A 89 8.46 -9.22 0.49
CA TRP A 89 9.60 -8.39 0.87
C TRP A 89 10.24 -8.90 2.16
N LYS A 90 11.54 -8.64 2.30
CA LYS A 90 12.29 -8.87 3.53
C LYS A 90 13.24 -7.70 3.76
N ALA A 91 13.28 -7.24 4.99
CA ALA A 91 14.07 -6.11 5.45
C ALA A 91 15.56 -6.30 5.23
N ALA A 92 16.23 -5.23 4.81
CA ALA A 92 17.65 -5.05 5.10
C ALA A 92 17.87 -4.82 6.61
N ALA A 93 19.10 -4.92 7.10
CA ALA A 93 19.41 -4.83 8.52
C ALA A 93 18.88 -3.51 9.15
N GLY A 94 17.94 -3.62 10.10
CA GLY A 94 17.34 -2.47 10.78
C GLY A 94 16.20 -1.79 10.00
N GLU A 95 15.85 -2.28 8.82
CA GLU A 95 14.69 -1.81 8.05
C GLU A 95 13.38 -2.40 8.60
N VAL A 96 12.32 -1.61 8.59
CA VAL A 96 10.99 -2.02 9.06
C VAL A 96 9.89 -1.47 8.16
N LEU A 97 8.78 -2.19 8.05
CA LEU A 97 7.59 -1.77 7.31
C LEU A 97 6.79 -0.73 8.12
N LEU A 98 6.51 0.41 7.49
CA LEU A 98 5.67 1.49 8.04
C LEU A 98 4.26 1.48 7.46
N ASP A 99 4.13 1.17 6.17
CA ASP A 99 2.87 1.21 5.44
C ASP A 99 2.91 0.24 4.27
N LEU A 100 1.76 -0.33 3.92
CA LEU A 100 1.58 -1.23 2.80
C LEU A 100 0.28 -0.91 2.07
N HIS A 101 0.37 -0.84 0.74
CA HIS A 101 -0.78 -0.83 -0.16
C HIS A 101 -0.67 -1.99 -1.13
N PHE A 102 -1.76 -2.72 -1.31
CA PHE A 102 -1.90 -3.77 -2.31
C PHE A 102 -3.05 -3.43 -3.25
N VAL A 103 -2.86 -3.60 -4.55
CA VAL A 103 -3.91 -3.47 -5.56
C VAL A 103 -3.92 -4.67 -6.49
N GLY A 104 -5.08 -5.33 -6.64
CA GLY A 104 -5.29 -6.41 -7.59
C GLY A 104 -6.16 -7.54 -7.05
N ASN A 105 -6.10 -8.70 -7.69
CA ASN A 105 -6.74 -9.92 -7.23
C ASN A 105 -5.89 -11.17 -7.58
N LYS A 106 -6.41 -12.36 -7.30
CA LYS A 106 -5.68 -13.62 -7.54
C LYS A 106 -5.40 -13.88 -9.03
N ASP A 107 -6.26 -13.41 -9.92
CA ASP A 107 -6.21 -13.69 -11.36
C ASP A 107 -5.53 -12.56 -12.15
N SER A 108 -5.41 -11.36 -11.58
CA SER A 108 -4.80 -10.18 -12.20
C SER A 108 -3.35 -9.96 -11.77
N GLU A 109 -2.68 -9.02 -12.45
CA GLU A 109 -1.48 -8.38 -11.91
C GLU A 109 -1.73 -7.84 -10.50
N LYS A 110 -0.67 -7.80 -9.69
CA LYS A 110 -0.72 -7.35 -8.30
C LYS A 110 0.33 -6.28 -8.10
N PHE A 111 -0.10 -5.13 -7.62
CA PHE A 111 0.77 -3.99 -7.33
C PHE A 111 0.90 -3.86 -5.82
N VAL A 112 2.12 -3.85 -5.31
CA VAL A 112 2.41 -3.68 -3.88
C VAL A 112 3.29 -2.45 -3.69
N HIS A 113 2.83 -1.50 -2.91
CA HIS A 113 3.61 -0.36 -2.45
C HIS A 113 3.92 -0.53 -0.97
N LEU A 114 5.20 -0.45 -0.62
CA LEU A 114 5.67 -0.49 0.76
C LEU A 114 6.29 0.88 1.10
N GLU A 115 5.90 1.45 2.23
CA GLU A 115 6.67 2.48 2.92
C GLU A 115 7.53 1.78 3.98
N LEU A 116 8.84 1.96 3.88
CA LEU A 116 9.83 1.33 4.71
C LEU A 116 10.58 2.42 5.49
N PHE A 117 11.03 2.10 6.69
CA PHE A 117 11.94 2.95 7.46
C PHE A 117 13.25 2.23 7.67
N HIS A 118 14.35 2.91 7.37
CA HIS A 118 15.68 2.44 7.73
C HIS A 118 16.42 3.54 8.50
N PRO A 119 17.03 3.25 9.67
CA PRO A 119 17.65 4.26 10.52
C PRO A 119 18.67 5.18 9.84
N ALA A 120 19.39 4.66 8.83
CA ALA A 120 20.41 5.43 8.12
C ALA A 120 19.89 6.33 6.99
N VAL A 121 18.69 6.07 6.44
CA VAL A 121 18.17 6.82 5.26
C VAL A 121 16.78 7.41 5.48
N GLY A 122 16.13 7.11 6.60
CA GLY A 122 14.78 7.55 6.89
C GLY A 122 13.72 6.71 6.19
N SER A 123 12.56 7.31 5.94
CA SER A 123 11.48 6.66 5.21
C SER A 123 11.75 6.64 3.71
N HIS A 124 11.43 5.53 3.07
CA HIS A 124 11.54 5.35 1.62
C HIS A 124 10.46 4.40 1.11
N HIS A 125 10.28 4.35 -0.21
CA HIS A 125 9.19 3.60 -0.83
C HIS A 125 9.72 2.53 -1.79
N LEU A 126 9.12 1.34 -1.71
CA LEU A 126 9.33 0.24 -2.64
C LEU A 126 8.04 -0.02 -3.41
N PHE A 127 8.13 -0.08 -4.73
CA PHE A 127 7.00 -0.35 -5.62
C PHE A 127 7.24 -1.66 -6.36
N LEU A 128 6.36 -2.63 -6.19
CA LEU A 128 6.50 -3.98 -6.73
C LEU A 128 5.32 -4.30 -7.63
N LYS A 129 5.60 -5.02 -8.71
CA LYS A 129 4.59 -5.66 -9.56
C LYS A 129 4.81 -7.16 -9.59
N PHE A 130 3.76 -7.92 -9.33
CA PHE A 130 3.72 -9.36 -9.54
C PHE A 130 2.81 -9.69 -10.72
N ALA A 131 3.16 -10.75 -11.45
CA ALA A 131 2.40 -11.17 -12.62
C ALA A 131 0.97 -11.62 -12.26
N ALA A 132 0.16 -11.82 -13.30
CA ALA A 132 -1.16 -12.41 -13.17
C ALA A 132 -1.11 -13.87 -12.74
N GLY A 133 -2.20 -14.36 -12.13
CA GLY A 133 -2.35 -15.75 -11.71
C GLY A 133 -2.00 -16.03 -10.24
N THR A 134 -2.24 -17.29 -9.84
CA THR A 134 -2.23 -17.75 -8.45
C THR A 134 -0.83 -17.93 -7.86
N ALA A 135 0.19 -18.06 -8.71
CA ALA A 135 1.59 -18.17 -8.33
C ALA A 135 2.40 -17.18 -9.19
N PRO A 136 2.37 -15.89 -8.85
CA PRO A 136 2.79 -14.84 -9.78
C PRO A 136 4.31 -14.67 -9.91
N GLY A 137 5.09 -15.58 -9.32
CA GLY A 137 6.56 -15.52 -9.28
C GLY A 137 7.09 -14.40 -8.38
N ASP A 138 8.34 -14.01 -8.64
CA ASP A 138 9.01 -12.93 -7.93
C ASP A 138 8.50 -11.56 -8.36
N GLY A 139 8.52 -10.60 -7.43
CA GLY A 139 8.11 -9.22 -7.69
C GLY A 139 9.15 -8.46 -8.51
N VAL A 140 8.69 -7.70 -9.49
CA VAL A 140 9.52 -6.76 -10.26
C VAL A 140 9.45 -5.38 -9.61
N VAL A 141 10.60 -4.78 -9.33
CA VAL A 141 10.69 -3.41 -8.81
C VAL A 141 10.34 -2.40 -9.90
N LEU A 142 9.45 -1.47 -9.58
CA LEU A 142 9.02 -0.38 -10.44
C LEU A 142 9.47 0.99 -9.90
N GLY A 143 9.56 1.97 -10.80
CA GLY A 143 9.51 3.38 -10.40
C GLY A 143 8.08 3.82 -10.06
N MET A 144 7.95 4.86 -9.23
CA MET A 144 6.64 5.38 -8.78
C MET A 144 5.68 5.68 -9.95
N ALA A 145 6.17 6.31 -11.02
CA ALA A 145 5.34 6.65 -12.18
C ALA A 145 4.76 5.40 -12.86
N ALA A 146 5.60 4.40 -13.15
CA ALA A 146 5.16 3.14 -13.74
C ALA A 146 4.19 2.38 -12.81
N PHE A 147 4.40 2.44 -11.50
CA PHE A 147 3.49 1.85 -10.52
C PHE A 147 2.12 2.52 -10.53
N VAL A 148 2.08 3.85 -10.49
CA VAL A 148 0.84 4.64 -10.52
C VAL A 148 0.07 4.42 -11.84
N VAL A 149 0.76 4.38 -12.98
CA VAL A 149 0.17 4.06 -14.28
C VAL A 149 -0.42 2.64 -14.27
N GLY A 150 0.33 1.65 -13.77
CA GLY A 150 -0.13 0.27 -13.69
C GLY A 150 -1.38 0.11 -12.82
N VAL A 151 -1.40 0.74 -11.66
CA VAL A 151 -2.55 0.72 -10.75
C VAL A 151 -3.79 1.36 -11.38
N HIS A 152 -3.64 2.50 -12.05
CA HIS A 152 -4.75 3.14 -12.76
C HIS A 152 -5.28 2.31 -13.93
N GLY A 153 -4.39 1.67 -14.68
CA GLY A 153 -4.79 0.75 -15.74
C GLY A 153 -5.52 -0.48 -15.21
N LEU A 154 -5.15 -0.94 -14.01
CA LEU A 154 -5.76 -2.11 -13.38
C LEU A 154 -7.14 -1.82 -12.77
N VAL A 155 -7.29 -0.70 -12.07
CA VAL A 155 -8.53 -0.35 -11.36
C VAL A 155 -8.99 1.05 -11.76
N ALA A 156 -9.86 1.09 -12.77
CA ALA A 156 -10.44 2.34 -13.26
C ALA A 156 -11.19 3.08 -12.14
N GLY A 157 -10.95 4.38 -12.03
CA GLY A 157 -11.62 5.24 -11.07
C GLY A 157 -11.30 4.93 -9.59
N LEU A 158 -10.13 4.36 -9.30
CA LEU A 158 -9.70 4.14 -7.92
C LEU A 158 -9.57 5.45 -7.10
N PRO A 159 -9.01 6.56 -7.61
CA PRO A 159 -8.86 7.82 -6.85
C PRO A 159 -10.17 8.42 -6.33
N GLU A 160 -11.28 8.16 -6.99
CA GLU A 160 -12.60 8.73 -6.70
C GLU A 160 -13.32 7.97 -5.58
N LEU A 161 -12.76 6.86 -5.09
CA LEU A 161 -13.36 6.10 -3.99
C LEU A 161 -13.31 6.91 -2.69
N VAL A 162 -14.50 7.31 -2.24
CA VAL A 162 -14.69 7.98 -0.96
C VAL A 162 -14.23 7.07 0.19
N GLY A 163 -13.41 7.63 1.08
CA GLY A 163 -12.94 6.95 2.27
C GLY A 163 -11.65 6.15 2.08
N LEU A 164 -11.05 6.16 0.88
CA LEU A 164 -9.63 5.84 0.73
C LEU A 164 -8.82 6.76 1.65
N PRO A 165 -7.89 6.22 2.44
CA PRO A 165 -7.01 7.04 3.26
C PRO A 165 -6.23 7.99 2.34
N ALA A 166 -6.18 9.27 2.70
CA ALA A 166 -5.46 10.29 1.95
C ALA A 166 -3.93 10.16 2.12
N HIS A 167 -3.38 8.99 1.83
CA HIS A 167 -1.94 8.70 1.84
C HIS A 167 -1.27 9.32 0.59
N PRO A 168 0.04 9.65 0.59
CA PRO A 168 0.78 10.10 -0.59
C PRO A 168 0.55 9.27 -1.86
N PHE A 169 0.35 7.96 -1.73
CA PHE A 169 0.02 7.10 -2.88
C PHE A 169 -1.32 7.45 -3.53
N VAL A 170 -2.37 7.66 -2.73
CA VAL A 170 -3.70 8.05 -3.25
C VAL A 170 -3.66 9.44 -3.87
N HIS A 171 -2.85 10.35 -3.33
CA HIS A 171 -2.60 11.66 -3.96
C HIS A 171 -1.89 11.52 -5.31
N ALA A 172 -0.89 10.65 -5.42
CA ALA A 172 -0.19 10.40 -6.69
C ALA A 172 -1.14 9.79 -7.74
N LEU A 173 -2.04 8.88 -7.32
CA LEU A 173 -3.12 8.38 -8.17
C LEU A 173 -4.02 9.52 -8.63
N ALA A 174 -4.57 10.33 -7.73
CA ALA A 174 -5.43 11.46 -8.10
C ALA A 174 -4.72 12.45 -9.07
N ALA A 175 -3.47 12.80 -8.80
CA ALA A 175 -2.68 13.68 -9.66
C ALA A 175 -2.49 13.08 -11.07
N HIS A 176 -2.21 11.78 -11.17
CA HIS A 176 -2.11 11.10 -12.45
C HIS A 176 -3.44 11.08 -13.22
N ALA A 177 -4.59 10.93 -12.54
CA ALA A 177 -5.90 10.99 -13.20
C ALA A 177 -6.17 12.37 -13.81
N HIS A 178 -5.86 13.43 -13.07
CA HIS A 178 -5.95 14.81 -13.58
C HIS A 178 -5.01 15.06 -14.75
N HIS A 179 -3.77 14.54 -14.69
CA HIS A 179 -2.81 14.62 -15.80
C HIS A 179 -3.34 13.94 -17.07
N VAL A 180 -3.85 12.71 -16.96
CA VAL A 180 -4.42 11.98 -18.10
C VAL A 180 -5.59 12.75 -18.72
N ALA A 181 -6.47 13.33 -17.90
CA ALA A 181 -7.58 14.16 -18.39
C ALA A 181 -7.08 15.43 -19.11
N HIS A 182 -6.05 16.08 -18.58
CA HIS A 182 -5.41 17.24 -19.21
C HIS A 182 -4.80 16.89 -20.58
N VAL A 183 -4.04 15.79 -20.65
CA VAL A 183 -3.41 15.32 -21.89
C VAL A 183 -4.45 14.88 -22.93
N ALA A 184 -5.47 14.13 -22.52
CA ALA A 184 -6.57 13.69 -23.40
C ALA A 184 -7.39 14.87 -23.95
N ALA A 185 -7.47 15.98 -23.22
CA ALA A 185 -8.11 17.22 -23.66
C ALA A 185 -7.25 18.05 -24.64
N GLY A 186 -6.12 17.52 -25.13
CA GLY A 186 -5.28 18.16 -26.14
C GLY A 186 -4.14 18.99 -25.56
N ALA A 187 -3.46 18.49 -24.52
CA ALA A 187 -2.38 19.21 -23.87
C ALA A 187 -1.28 19.65 -24.86
N LYS A 188 -0.88 20.92 -24.74
CA LYS A 188 0.21 21.56 -25.52
C LYS A 188 1.56 21.50 -24.80
N ASP A 189 1.63 20.78 -23.68
CA ASP A 189 2.78 20.74 -22.77
C ASP A 189 3.83 19.67 -23.14
N GLY A 190 3.56 18.85 -24.16
CA GLY A 190 4.50 17.84 -24.64
C GLY A 190 4.66 16.64 -23.70
N LEU A 191 3.73 16.44 -22.75
CA LEU A 191 3.75 15.30 -21.84
C LEU A 191 2.83 14.19 -22.33
N ALA A 192 3.35 12.97 -22.43
CA ALA A 192 2.56 11.78 -22.74
C ALA A 192 1.63 11.42 -21.56
N ALA A 193 0.55 10.70 -21.88
CA ALA A 193 -0.44 10.24 -20.89
C ALA A 193 0.17 9.36 -19.78
N HIS A 194 1.33 8.74 -20.01
CA HIS A 194 2.03 7.89 -19.05
C HIS A 194 3.21 8.59 -18.34
N GLY A 195 3.26 9.92 -18.38
CA GLY A 195 4.30 10.72 -17.70
C GLY A 195 5.67 10.75 -18.39
N GLY A 196 5.77 10.25 -19.63
CA GLY A 196 6.96 10.42 -20.46
C GLY A 196 6.94 11.74 -21.23
N ALA A 197 8.10 12.32 -21.54
CA ALA A 197 8.15 13.44 -22.49
C ALA A 197 7.89 12.91 -23.91
N LEU A 198 7.01 13.57 -24.67
CA LEU A 198 6.90 13.36 -26.11
C LEU A 198 8.14 13.98 -26.77
N LEU A 199 9.08 13.14 -27.18
CA LEU A 199 10.15 13.58 -28.07
C LEU A 199 9.51 13.88 -29.43
N VAL A 200 9.40 15.17 -29.75
CA VAL A 200 9.11 15.61 -31.12
C VAL A 200 10.38 15.33 -31.94
N ALA A 201 10.29 14.39 -32.87
CA ALA A 201 11.34 14.12 -33.85
C ALA A 201 11.40 15.21 -34.91
#